data_AF-A0A922S7Y6-F1
#
_entry.id   AF-A0A922S7Y6-F1
#
_cell.length_a   1.000
_cell.length_b   1.000
_cell.length_c   1.000
_cell.angle_alpha   90.00
_cell.angle_beta   90.00
_cell.angle_gamma   90.00
#
_symmetry.space_group_name_H-M   'P 1'
#
loop_
_entity.id
_entity.type
_entity.pdbx_description
1 polymer ?
#
loop_
_entity_poly.entity_id
_entity_poly.type
_entity_poly.pdbx_seq_one_letter_code
_entity_poly.pdbx_strand_id
1 'polypeptide(L)'
;MFDIVLLVGKVFETSNGIKVNEQGQLKEVVDEENKPHSVVVVRGTYSYVNSEGNNEVIEYFADENGFRAEGPSVPKVPARR
;
A
#
# COMPACT_ATOMS: atom_id res chain seq x y z
N MET A 1 -21.78 5.22 17.75
CA MET A 1 -21.55 4.52 16.47
C MET A 1 -20.07 4.18 16.46
N PHE A 2 -19.73 2.89 16.51
CA PHE A 2 -18.33 2.44 16.53
C PHE A 2 -17.99 2.05 15.10
N ASP A 3 -17.10 2.81 14.46
CA ASP A 3 -16.60 2.46 13.13
C ASP A 3 -15.88 1.11 13.25
N ILE A 4 -16.45 0.06 12.65
CA ILE A 4 -15.80 -1.25 12.58
C ILE A 4 -14.69 -1.14 11.54
N VAL A 5 -13.49 -0.80 12.01
CA VAL A 5 -12.30 -0.82 11.18
C VAL A 5 -11.86 -2.27 11.02
N LEU A 6 -12.16 -2.88 9.87
CA LEU A 6 -11.60 -4.18 9.53
C LEU A 6 -10.14 -3.99 9.07
N LEU A 7 -9.20 -4.35 9.95
CA LEU A 7 -7.77 -4.41 9.63
C LEU A 7 -7.43 -5.82 9.13
N VAL A 8 -6.99 -5.92 7.88
CA VAL A 8 -6.46 -7.16 7.29
C VAL A 8 -4.97 -6.98 7.11
N GLY A 9 -4.16 -7.70 7.90
CA GLY A 9 -2.71 -7.68 7.80
C GLY A 9 -2.16 -8.94 7.14
N LYS A 10 -1.22 -8.79 6.20
CA LYS A 10 -0.48 -9.90 5.59
C LYS A 10 1.01 -9.63 5.71
N VAL A 11 1.70 -10.44 6.52
CA VAL A 11 3.16 -10.39 6.66
C VAL A 11 3.73 -11.76 6.32
N PHE A 12 4.67 -11.80 5.38
CA PHE A 12 5.37 -13.05 5.04
C PHE A 12 6.78 -12.78 4.55
N GLU A 13 7.62 -13.80 4.72
CA GLU A 13 8.99 -13.84 4.24
C GLU A 13 9.16 -15.11 3.43
N THR A 14 9.84 -15.01 2.29
CA THR A 14 10.15 -16.16 1.43
C THR A 14 11.62 -16.56 1.58
N SER A 15 11.95 -17.81 1.24
CA SER A 15 13.32 -18.34 1.38
C SER A 15 14.38 -17.61 0.54
N ASN A 16 13.96 -16.87 -0.49
CA ASN A 16 14.83 -16.02 -1.31
C ASN A 16 14.96 -14.58 -0.77
N GLY A 17 14.61 -14.33 0.49
CA GLY A 17 14.83 -13.05 1.19
C GLY A 17 13.83 -11.95 0.86
N ILE A 18 12.73 -12.28 0.17
CA ILE A 18 11.65 -11.32 -0.06
C ILE A 18 10.83 -11.21 1.21
N LYS A 19 10.58 -9.98 1.66
CA LYS A 19 9.69 -9.70 2.79
C LYS A 19 8.56 -8.81 2.33
N VAL A 20 7.35 -9.14 2.76
CA VAL A 20 6.16 -8.37 2.44
C VAL A 20 5.42 -8.08 3.73
N ASN A 21 5.02 -6.83 3.90
CA ASN A 21 4.13 -6.39 4.96
C ASN A 21 3.02 -5.56 4.33
N GLU A 22 1.79 -6.05 4.39
CA GLU A 22 0.62 -5.39 3.84
C GLU A 22 -0.42 -5.21 4.94
N GLN A 23 -1.06 -4.04 4.95
CA GLN A 23 -2.16 -3.70 5.84
C GLN A 23 -3.28 -3.08 5.00
N GLY A 24 -4.40 -3.78 4.92
CA GLY A 24 -5.67 -3.27 4.41
C GLY A 24 -6.54 -2.75 5.54
N GLN A 25 -7.21 -1.63 5.29
CA GLN A 25 -8.17 -1.01 6.20
C GLN A 25 -9.44 -0.67 5.42
N LEU A 26 -10.59 -1.13 5.91
CA LEU A 26 -11.87 -0.60 5.44
C LEU A 26 -12.15 0.74 6.14
N LYS A 27 -12.34 1.79 5.36
CA LYS A 27 -12.67 3.14 5.82
C LYS A 27 -14.03 3.52 5.27
N GLU A 28 -14.91 4.00 6.14
CA GLU A 28 -16.17 4.62 5.72
C GLU A 28 -15.92 6.11 5.45
N VAL A 29 -16.15 6.53 4.22
CA VAL A 29 -16.10 7.93 3.79
C VAL A 29 -17.51 8.41 3.47
N VAL A 30 -17.70 9.72 3.49
CA VAL A 30 -18.99 10.33 3.19
C VAL A 30 -18.82 11.08 1.86
N ASP A 31 -19.67 10.78 0.89
CA ASP A 31 -19.69 11.46 -0.41
C ASP A 31 -20.29 12.87 -0.28
N GLU A 32 -20.16 13.69 -1.35
CA GLU A 32 -20.70 15.06 -1.40
C GLU A 32 -22.21 15.15 -1.11
N GLU A 33 -22.94 14.05 -1.28
CA GLU A 33 -24.38 13.92 -0.98
C GLU A 33 -24.69 13.43 0.46
N ASN A 34 -23.71 13.38 1.37
CA ASN A 34 -23.85 12.81 2.71
C ASN A 34 -24.25 11.31 2.77
N LYS A 35 -23.96 10.57 1.69
CA LYS A 35 -24.15 9.12 1.65
C LYS A 35 -22.88 8.43 2.19
N PRO A 36 -22.99 7.34 2.97
CA PRO A 36 -21.83 6.57 3.40
C PRO A 36 -21.33 5.66 2.28
N HIS A 37 -20.03 5.68 2.03
CA HIS A 37 -19.34 4.84 1.05
C HIS A 37 -18.19 4.11 1.72
N SER A 38 -18.05 2.82 1.45
CA SER A 38 -16.99 1.99 2.03
C SER A 38 -15.82 1.91 1.06
N VAL A 39 -14.65 2.32 1.55
CA VAL A 39 -13.41 2.42 0.80
C VAL A 39 -12.40 1.48 1.40
N VAL A 40 -11.71 0.72 0.55
CA VAL A 40 -10.58 -0.09 0.98
C VAL A 40 -9.30 0.69 0.75
N VAL A 41 -8.59 0.99 1.83
CA VAL A 41 -7.25 1.57 1.79
C VAL A 41 -6.24 0.47 2.06
N VAL A 42 -5.29 0.27 1.17
CA VAL A 42 -4.21 -0.71 1.35
C VAL A 42 -2.89 0.04 1.40
N ARG A 43 -2.07 -0.28 2.40
CA ARG A 43 -0.69 0.18 2.49
C ARG A 43 0.21 -1.01 2.74
N GLY A 44 1.39 -1.02 2.13
CA GLY A 44 2.33 -2.07 2.41
C GLY A 44 3.74 -1.75 1.97
N THR A 45 4.64 -2.61 2.38
CA THR A 45 6.05 -2.60 2.02
C THR A 45 6.42 -3.96 1.45
N TYR A 46 7.27 -3.91 0.43
CA TYR A 46 7.86 -5.07 -0.23
C TYR A 46 9.36 -4.84 -0.26
N SER A 47 10.14 -5.76 0.31
CA SER A 47 11.60 -5.70 0.26
C SER A 47 12.19 -6.93 -0.39
N TYR A 48 13.24 -6.75 -1.19
CA TYR A 48 13.94 -7.83 -1.86
C TYR A 48 15.42 -7.49 -2.08
N VAL A 49 16.24 -8.51 -2.27
CA VAL A 49 17.65 -8.34 -2.62
C VAL A 49 17.77 -8.17 -4.13
N ASN A 50 18.35 -7.06 -4.57
CA ASN A 50 18.57 -6.77 -5.98
C ASN A 50 19.78 -7.53 -6.55
N SER A 51 20.04 -7.38 -7.86
CA SER A 51 21.16 -8.05 -8.52
C SER A 51 22.55 -7.65 -8.01
N GLU A 52 22.65 -6.54 -7.29
CA GLU A 52 23.89 -6.04 -6.68
C GLU A 52 24.05 -6.51 -5.22
N GLY A 53 23.09 -7.26 -4.68
CA GLY A 53 23.10 -7.72 -3.29
C GLY A 53 22.53 -6.71 -2.29
N ASN A 54 22.00 -5.58 -2.76
CA ASN A 54 21.40 -4.55 -1.92
C ASN A 54 19.93 -4.87 -1.63
N ASN A 55 19.49 -4.66 -0.39
CA ASN A 55 18.07 -4.79 -0.05
C ASN A 55 17.32 -3.52 -0.49
N GLU A 56 16.45 -3.67 -1.49
CA GLU A 56 15.56 -2.61 -1.94
C GLU A 56 14.23 -2.70 -1.21
N VAL A 57 13.69 -1.56 -0.80
CA VAL A 57 12.38 -1.47 -0.15
C VAL A 57 11.47 -0.61 -1.02
N ILE A 58 10.33 -1.16 -1.38
CA ILE A 58 9.27 -0.51 -2.12
C ILE A 58 8.08 -0.34 -1.17
N GLU A 59 7.62 0.88 -1.01
CA GLU A 59 6.39 1.20 -0.30
C GLU A 59 5.29 1.39 -1.33
N TYR A 60 4.10 0.87 -1.04
CA TYR A 60 2.94 1.04 -1.91
C TYR A 60 1.70 1.40 -1.11
N PHE A 61 0.83 2.16 -1.76
CA PHE A 61 -0.39 2.70 -1.23
C PHE A 61 -1.48 2.62 -2.31
N ALA A 62 -2.64 2.10 -1.94
CA ALA A 62 -3.81 2.04 -2.80
C ALA A 62 -5.03 2.58 -2.06
N ASP A 63 -5.73 3.52 -2.68
CA ASP A 63 -6.96 4.12 -2.21
C ASP A 63 -7.91 4.41 -3.38
N GLU A 64 -8.95 5.21 -3.15
CA GLU A 64 -9.90 5.66 -4.18
C GLU A 64 -9.24 6.42 -5.34
N ASN A 65 -8.08 7.01 -5.10
CA ASN A 65 -7.31 7.76 -6.07
C ASN A 65 -6.33 6.87 -6.86
N GLY A 66 -6.39 5.55 -6.64
CA GLY A 66 -5.60 4.54 -7.36
C GLY A 66 -4.37 4.05 -6.61
N PHE A 67 -3.54 3.27 -7.31
CA PHE A 67 -2.31 2.68 -6.78
C PHE A 67 -1.11 3.62 -6.99
N ARG A 68 -0.31 3.78 -5.94
CA ARG A 68 0.93 4.56 -5.92
C ARG A 68 2.01 3.74 -5.24
N ALA A 69 3.21 3.74 -5.80
CA ALA A 69 4.36 3.09 -5.19
C ALA A 69 5.56 4.03 -5.20
N GLU A 70 6.39 3.91 -4.20
CA GLU A 70 7.61 4.68 -4.03
C GLU A 70 8.74 3.74 -3.62
N GLY A 71 9.92 3.94 -4.21
CA GLY A 71 11.10 3.19 -3.85
C GLY A 71 12.23 3.34 -4.87
N PRO A 72 13.40 2.77 -4.59
CA PRO A 72 14.61 2.95 -5.40
C PRO A 72 14.43 2.50 -6.85
N SER A 73 13.66 1.44 -7.08
CA SER A 73 13.42 0.83 -8.39
C SER A 73 12.09 1.25 -9.03
N VAL A 74 11.30 2.12 -8.38
CA VAL A 74 10.04 2.63 -8.96
C VAL A 74 10.36 3.84 -9.84
N PRO A 75 9.98 3.82 -11.14
CA PRO A 75 10.14 4.98 -11.99
C PRO A 75 9.37 6.18 -11.44
N LYS A 76 10.08 7.25 -11.11
CA LYS A 76 9.45 8.51 -10.73
C LYS A 76 8.88 9.13 -12.00
N VAL A 77 7.56 9.20 -12.10
CA VAL A 77 6.91 9.95 -13.18
C VAL A 77 7.41 11.40 -13.07
N PRO A 78 8.03 11.98 -14.12
CA PRO A 78 8.50 13.35 -14.05
C PRO A 78 7.30 14.25 -13.76
N ALA A 79 7.41 15.11 -12.74
CA ALA A 79 6.38 16.10 -12.47
C ALA A 79 6.18 16.93 -13.74
N ARG A 80 4.99 16.82 -14.34
CA ARG A 80 4.62 17.64 -15.49
C ARG A 80 4.56 19.08 -14.99
N ARG A 81 5.58 19.88 -15.36
CA ARG A 81 5.66 21.30 -15.04
C ARG A 81 4.72 22.11 -15.93
#